data_AF-A0A3A5M935-F1
#
_entry.id   AF-A0A3A5M935-F1
#
_cell.length_a   1.000
_cell.length_b   1.000
_cell.length_c   1.000
_cell.angle_alpha   90.00
_cell.angle_beta   90.00
_cell.angle_gamma   90.00
#
_symmetry.space_group_name_H-M   'P 1'
#
loop_
_entity.id
_entity.type
_entity.pdbx_description
1 polymer ?
#
loop_
_entity_poly.entity_id
_entity_poly.type
_entity_poly.pdbx_seq_one_letter_code
_entity_poly.pdbx_strand_id
1 'polypeptide(L)'
;MTLPQIWPASVAAFIIALIAQVIGMHTFDLGPAAIVFFPMVWGLLMGAAISFQKFRPVGLDFQRVANAFVGVAVLFLIARLAFNIGPNLPLLLDAGPALLLQEVGHLLGTIALALPLAVLLRMGKATVGATFSLDREPAFAMVSEKYGPDSDQYRGVLAMYVFGTLFGAIYVSLLTSVISSLNFFDPLAMAMGAGVGSGSMMAASVGSIIAAHPDQESAILSIAAVSNLITTVLGVYVGIYIALPLADRFYRVLTRRQSRRDEAAATATAASTVHSAADTAGVETNRAFRAQVLASSAPISIRPWTSIPILAVVGVTTASVFAGGLSLQILGGYAVLIALLLLGMLLAKVSRKVSSIVWVTTLGAVISSPWSPIGTQLVALVASVDFLSIACVTLTFAGLSLGKDLPLLKTVGWKIIPVGLVAITASFLLSTLIAEFALGFWG
;
A
#
# COMPACT_ATOMS: atom_id res chain seq x y z
N MET A 1 10.75 -22.52 -3.06
CA MET A 1 12.12 -22.14 -3.48
C MET A 1 13.15 -22.70 -2.52
N THR A 2 14.35 -22.97 -3.03
CA THR A 2 15.52 -23.38 -2.23
C THR A 2 16.29 -22.15 -1.73
N LEU A 3 17.10 -22.30 -0.68
CA LEU A 3 17.87 -21.21 -0.09
C LEU A 3 18.76 -20.44 -1.10
N PRO A 4 19.44 -21.09 -2.07
CA PRO A 4 20.26 -20.40 -3.07
C PRO A 4 19.47 -19.45 -3.99
N GLN A 5 18.18 -19.71 -4.19
CA GLN A 5 17.33 -18.84 -5.02
C GLN A 5 16.89 -17.57 -4.27
N ILE A 6 16.85 -17.63 -2.94
CA ILE A 6 16.30 -16.58 -2.07
C ILE A 6 17.42 -15.66 -1.55
N TRP A 7 18.63 -16.23 -1.37
CA TRP A 7 19.78 -15.56 -0.78
C TRP A 7 20.20 -14.26 -1.49
N PRO A 8 20.29 -14.18 -2.84
CA PRO A 8 20.78 -12.98 -3.50
C PRO A 8 19.94 -11.74 -3.19
N ALA A 9 18.60 -11.86 -3.23
CA ALA A 9 17.70 -10.76 -2.90
C ALA A 9 17.76 -10.39 -1.42
N SER A 10 17.92 -11.39 -0.55
CA SER A 10 18.02 -11.19 0.90
C SER A 10 19.28 -10.43 1.29
N VAL A 11 20.43 -10.79 0.72
CA VAL A 11 21.71 -10.13 0.97
C VAL A 11 21.73 -8.72 0.39
N ALA A 12 21.21 -8.53 -0.82
CA ALA A 12 21.09 -7.20 -1.41
C ALA A 12 20.24 -6.29 -0.51
N ALA A 13 19.07 -6.77 -0.07
CA ALA A 13 18.21 -6.01 0.84
C ALA A 13 18.89 -5.70 2.18
N PHE A 14 19.61 -6.68 2.75
CA PHE A 14 20.35 -6.49 3.99
C PHE A 14 21.41 -5.37 3.86
N ILE A 15 22.25 -5.43 2.81
CA ILE A 15 23.30 -4.44 2.58
C ILE A 15 22.68 -3.05 2.37
N ILE A 16 21.64 -2.96 1.54
CA ILE A 16 20.97 -1.68 1.27
C ILE A 16 20.34 -1.11 2.54
N ALA A 17 19.67 -1.93 3.35
CA ALA A 17 19.05 -1.48 4.58
C ALA A 17 20.09 -0.98 5.60
N LEU A 18 21.26 -1.61 5.67
CA LEU A 18 22.37 -1.12 6.50
C LEU A 18 22.93 0.20 5.98
N ILE A 19 23.17 0.33 4.67
CA ILE A 19 23.64 1.57 4.06
C ILE A 19 22.63 2.69 4.31
N ALA A 20 21.35 2.41 4.11
CA ALA A 20 20.26 3.35 4.35
C ALA A 20 20.22 3.83 5.81
N GLN A 21 20.44 2.91 6.76
CA GLN A 21 20.50 3.23 8.17
C GLN A 21 21.71 4.09 8.54
N VAL A 22 22.86 3.86 7.89
CA VAL A 22 24.07 4.66 8.07
C VAL A 22 23.92 6.06 7.47
N ILE A 23 23.23 6.19 6.33
CA ILE A 23 22.91 7.49 5.74
C ILE A 23 22.03 8.30 6.70
N GLY A 24 21.06 7.65 7.37
CA GLY A 24 20.23 8.30 8.35
C GLY A 24 19.18 9.22 7.73
N MET A 25 18.70 10.17 8.53
CA MET A 25 17.69 11.16 8.13
C MET A 25 18.36 12.38 7.49
N HIS A 26 17.84 12.80 6.34
CA HIS A 26 18.22 14.05 5.69
C HIS A 26 17.00 14.92 5.44
N THR A 27 17.05 16.17 5.89
CA THR A 27 16.02 17.18 5.70
C THR A 27 16.43 18.14 4.59
N PHE A 28 15.54 18.38 3.62
CA PHE A 28 15.70 19.40 2.60
C PHE A 28 14.62 20.47 2.79
N ASP A 29 15.05 21.68 3.13
CA ASP A 29 14.16 22.81 3.31
C ASP A 29 13.77 23.41 1.95
N LEU A 30 12.46 23.54 1.72
CA LEU A 30 11.88 24.13 0.50
C LEU A 30 11.17 25.46 0.79
N GLY A 31 11.58 26.18 1.83
CA GLY A 31 10.92 27.40 2.28
C GLY A 31 9.79 27.08 3.28
N PRO A 32 8.49 27.24 2.92
CA PRO A 32 7.39 26.97 3.83
C PRO A 32 7.13 25.47 4.09
N ALA A 33 7.83 24.58 3.40
CA ALA A 33 7.70 23.14 3.54
C ALA A 33 9.09 22.49 3.57
N ALA A 34 9.16 21.25 4.07
CA ALA A 34 10.38 20.45 4.06
C ALA A 34 10.11 19.04 3.51
N ILE A 35 11.08 18.50 2.79
CA ILE A 35 11.09 17.09 2.39
C ILE A 35 12.12 16.37 3.25
N VAL A 36 11.66 15.36 3.99
CA VAL A 36 12.52 14.54 4.84
C VAL A 36 12.72 13.15 4.22
N PHE A 37 13.98 12.80 3.97
CA PHE A 37 14.39 11.49 3.49
C PHE A 37 14.87 10.64 4.67
N PHE A 38 14.08 9.63 5.01
CA PHE A 38 14.40 8.66 6.06
C PHE A 38 15.23 7.49 5.51
N PRO A 39 15.92 6.73 6.39
CA PRO A 39 16.55 5.47 6.02
C PRO A 39 15.65 4.58 5.16
N MET A 40 14.38 4.45 5.54
CA MET A 40 13.42 3.65 4.77
C MET A 40 13.15 4.18 3.35
N VAL A 41 13.20 5.49 3.12
CA VAL A 41 13.11 6.11 1.80
C VAL A 41 14.39 5.86 1.01
N TRP A 42 15.57 5.98 1.64
CA TRP A 42 16.84 5.61 1.02
C TRP A 42 16.87 4.14 0.59
N GLY A 43 16.38 3.25 1.45
CA GLY A 43 16.25 1.82 1.15
C GLY A 43 15.36 1.56 -0.07
N LEU A 44 14.21 2.23 -0.14
CA LEU A 44 13.32 2.18 -1.30
C LEU A 44 14.00 2.66 -2.57
N LEU A 45 14.64 3.83 -2.54
CA LEU A 45 15.27 4.46 -3.70
C LEU A 45 16.49 3.67 -4.20
N MET A 46 17.35 3.19 -3.30
CA MET A 46 18.49 2.35 -3.65
C MET A 46 18.05 0.98 -4.19
N GLY A 47 17.04 0.36 -3.56
CA GLY A 47 16.43 -0.86 -4.06
C GLY A 47 15.88 -0.66 -5.47
N ALA A 48 15.14 0.43 -5.69
CA ALA A 48 14.61 0.80 -7.00
C ALA A 48 15.72 1.04 -8.03
N ALA A 49 16.79 1.74 -7.65
CA ALA A 49 17.94 1.97 -8.53
C ALA A 49 18.60 0.65 -8.99
N ILE A 50 18.77 -0.31 -8.07
CA ILE A 50 19.29 -1.65 -8.40
C ILE A 50 18.31 -2.45 -9.26
N SER A 51 17.02 -2.28 -9.03
CA SER A 51 15.97 -2.95 -9.80
C SER A 51 15.85 -2.42 -11.23
N PHE A 52 16.08 -1.12 -11.44
CA PHE A 52 15.92 -0.46 -12.74
C PHE A 52 17.21 -0.34 -13.57
N GLN A 53 18.38 -0.54 -12.98
CA GLN A 53 19.65 -0.34 -13.69
C GLN A 53 19.85 -1.33 -14.84
N LYS A 54 20.36 -0.81 -15.96
CA LYS A 54 20.57 -1.56 -17.22
C LYS A 54 21.97 -2.15 -17.37
N PHE A 55 22.92 -1.76 -16.51
CA PHE A 55 24.34 -2.13 -16.65
C PHE A 55 24.59 -3.59 -16.26
N ARG A 56 23.92 -4.07 -15.22
CA ARG A 56 23.90 -5.46 -14.73
C ARG A 56 22.48 -5.85 -14.34
N PRO A 57 21.56 -6.03 -15.30
CA PRO A 57 20.14 -6.22 -15.01
C PRO A 57 19.92 -7.38 -14.02
N VAL A 58 19.16 -7.12 -12.95
CA VAL A 58 18.76 -8.18 -12.02
C VAL A 58 17.66 -9.03 -12.63
N GLY A 59 17.79 -10.35 -12.55
CA GLY A 59 16.85 -11.28 -13.17
C GLY A 59 15.42 -11.16 -12.59
N LEU A 60 14.41 -11.52 -13.37
CA LEU A 60 13.01 -11.46 -12.93
C LEU A 60 12.75 -12.28 -11.66
N ASP A 61 13.39 -13.44 -11.51
CA ASP A 61 13.22 -14.27 -10.31
C ASP A 61 13.76 -13.60 -9.05
N PHE A 62 14.87 -12.85 -9.14
CA PHE A 62 15.38 -12.05 -8.02
C PHE A 62 14.33 -11.02 -7.56
N GLN A 63 13.71 -10.33 -8.50
CA GLN A 63 12.74 -9.27 -8.21
C GLN A 63 11.42 -9.83 -7.69
N ARG A 64 10.99 -11.00 -8.19
CA ARG A 64 9.83 -11.72 -7.65
C ARG A 64 10.09 -12.28 -6.26
N VAL A 65 11.32 -12.74 -5.96
CA VAL A 65 11.73 -13.12 -4.60
C VAL A 65 11.66 -11.91 -3.68
N ALA A 66 12.19 -10.75 -4.10
CA ALA A 66 12.08 -9.51 -3.33
C ALA A 66 10.61 -9.14 -3.07
N ASN A 67 9.74 -9.23 -4.09
CA ASN A 67 8.30 -9.01 -3.93
C ASN A 67 7.65 -9.98 -2.92
N ALA A 68 8.05 -11.25 -2.92
CA ALA A 68 7.56 -12.22 -1.96
C ALA A 68 7.99 -11.91 -0.53
N PHE A 69 9.20 -11.35 -0.33
CA PHE A 69 9.63 -10.82 0.96
C PHE A 69 8.82 -9.59 1.39
N VAL A 70 8.39 -8.72 0.47
CA VAL A 70 7.51 -7.58 0.82
C VAL A 70 6.26 -8.07 1.54
N GLY A 71 5.59 -9.12 1.05
CA GLY A 71 4.39 -9.67 1.68
C GLY A 71 4.63 -10.15 3.12
N VAL A 72 5.76 -10.82 3.37
CA VAL A 72 6.12 -11.29 4.72
C VAL A 72 6.59 -10.13 5.61
N ALA A 73 7.32 -9.16 5.07
CA ALA A 73 7.78 -7.97 5.79
C ALA A 73 6.62 -7.05 6.20
N VAL A 74 5.61 -6.88 5.33
CA VAL A 74 4.37 -6.18 5.66
C VAL A 74 3.61 -6.91 6.77
N LEU A 75 3.59 -8.25 6.78
CA LEU A 75 3.01 -8.99 7.91
C LEU A 75 3.77 -8.73 9.22
N PHE A 76 5.11 -8.68 9.20
CA PHE A 76 5.92 -8.27 10.35
C PHE A 76 5.58 -6.86 10.83
N LEU A 77 5.42 -5.92 9.88
CA LEU A 77 5.02 -4.56 10.18
C LEU A 77 3.65 -4.53 10.86
N ILE A 78 2.66 -5.23 10.31
CA ILE A 78 1.31 -5.34 10.89
C ILE A 78 1.36 -5.98 12.28
N ALA A 79 2.17 -7.01 12.47
CA ALA A 79 2.38 -7.63 13.78
C ALA A 79 2.93 -6.61 14.80
N ARG A 80 3.91 -5.81 14.41
CA ARG A 80 4.48 -4.75 15.27
C ARG A 80 3.46 -3.67 15.59
N LEU A 81 2.69 -3.25 14.59
CA LEU A 81 1.63 -2.24 14.74
C LEU A 81 0.49 -2.73 15.65
N ALA A 82 0.15 -4.02 15.60
CA ALA A 82 -0.93 -4.60 16.41
C ALA A 82 -0.71 -4.44 17.92
N PHE A 83 0.55 -4.34 18.37
CA PHE A 83 0.88 -4.08 19.78
C PHE A 83 0.63 -2.64 20.23
N ASN A 84 0.41 -1.70 19.31
CA ASN A 84 -0.03 -0.34 19.64
C ASN A 84 -1.56 -0.23 19.75
N ILE A 85 -2.31 -1.19 19.19
CA ILE A 85 -3.77 -1.16 19.20
C ILE A 85 -4.29 -1.39 20.61
N GLY A 86 -3.80 -2.42 21.31
CA GLY A 86 -4.28 -2.79 22.65
C GLY A 86 -4.22 -1.62 23.65
N PRO A 87 -3.05 -1.01 23.89
CA PRO A 87 -2.93 0.12 24.83
C PRO A 87 -3.78 1.34 24.44
N ASN A 88 -4.03 1.55 23.14
CA ASN A 88 -4.79 2.69 22.61
C ASN A 88 -6.27 2.36 22.34
N LEU A 89 -6.81 1.27 22.88
CA LEU A 89 -8.21 0.90 22.67
C LEU A 89 -9.21 2.02 23.04
N PRO A 90 -9.06 2.76 24.15
CA PRO A 90 -9.96 3.88 24.45
C PRO A 90 -9.97 4.94 23.35
N LEU A 91 -8.79 5.41 22.94
CA LEU A 91 -8.63 6.38 21.85
C LEU A 91 -9.26 5.88 20.53
N LEU A 92 -9.10 4.59 20.22
CA LEU A 92 -9.65 3.99 19.00
C LEU A 92 -11.17 3.86 19.04
N LEU A 93 -11.76 3.64 20.21
CA LEU A 93 -13.22 3.59 20.38
C LEU A 93 -13.82 4.98 20.18
N ASP A 94 -13.19 6.01 20.76
CA ASP A 94 -13.60 7.40 20.60
C ASP A 94 -13.45 7.87 19.14
N ALA A 95 -12.34 7.48 18.50
CA ALA A 95 -12.08 7.74 17.08
C ALA A 95 -12.88 6.83 16.12
N GLY A 96 -13.62 5.84 16.63
CA GLY A 96 -14.29 4.81 15.84
C GLY A 96 -15.17 5.35 14.71
N PRO A 97 -16.03 6.35 14.97
CA PRO A 97 -16.82 7.00 13.92
C PRO A 97 -15.96 7.69 12.85
N ALA A 98 -14.89 8.38 13.23
CA ALA A 98 -13.95 9.02 12.30
C ALA A 98 -13.23 7.98 11.43
N LEU A 99 -12.81 6.87 12.03
CA LEU A 99 -12.17 5.74 11.35
C LEU A 99 -13.07 5.04 10.32
N LEU A 100 -14.39 5.10 10.49
CA LEU A 100 -15.36 4.62 9.50
C LEU A 100 -15.65 5.68 8.43
N LEU A 101 -15.78 6.95 8.82
CA LEU A 101 -16.05 8.04 7.88
C LEU A 101 -14.88 8.34 6.94
N GLN A 102 -13.64 8.15 7.37
CA GLN A 102 -12.46 8.41 6.54
C GLN A 102 -12.47 7.58 5.23
N GLU A 103 -13.06 6.38 5.25
CA GLU A 103 -13.20 5.52 4.07
C GLU A 103 -14.09 6.19 2.99
N VAL A 104 -15.03 7.04 3.40
CA VAL A 104 -15.81 7.88 2.48
C VAL A 104 -14.90 8.93 1.84
N GLY A 105 -13.95 9.48 2.58
CA GLY A 105 -12.95 10.42 2.06
C GLY A 105 -12.05 9.78 1.00
N HIS A 106 -11.62 8.54 1.24
CA HIS A 106 -10.90 7.74 0.26
C HIS A 106 -11.71 7.58 -1.03
N LEU A 107 -12.94 7.10 -0.91
CA LEU A 107 -13.84 6.84 -2.03
C LEU A 107 -14.16 8.11 -2.81
N LEU A 108 -14.50 9.20 -2.11
CA LEU A 108 -14.85 10.46 -2.74
C LEU A 108 -13.62 11.12 -3.38
N GLY A 109 -12.44 11.02 -2.78
CA GLY A 109 -11.21 11.57 -3.33
C GLY A 109 -10.88 11.00 -4.71
N THR A 110 -10.84 9.67 -4.83
CA THR A 110 -10.50 9.02 -6.09
C THR A 110 -11.56 9.27 -7.16
N ILE A 111 -12.85 9.17 -6.81
CA ILE A 111 -13.95 9.35 -7.77
C ILE A 111 -14.16 10.82 -8.15
N ALA A 112 -14.07 11.76 -7.21
CA ALA A 112 -14.37 13.17 -7.49
C ALA A 112 -13.23 13.86 -8.24
N LEU A 113 -11.98 13.48 -8.00
CA LEU A 113 -10.80 14.18 -8.57
C LEU A 113 -10.05 13.37 -9.63
N ALA A 114 -9.78 12.09 -9.40
CA ALA A 114 -9.01 11.29 -10.35
C ALA A 114 -9.85 10.85 -11.56
N LEU A 115 -11.12 10.52 -11.36
CA LEU A 115 -12.02 10.09 -12.45
C LEU A 115 -12.21 11.17 -13.53
N PRO A 116 -12.52 12.45 -13.21
CA PRO A 116 -12.65 13.48 -14.25
C PRO A 116 -11.34 13.70 -15.02
N LEU A 117 -10.19 13.63 -14.33
CA LEU A 117 -8.89 13.73 -14.99
C LEU A 117 -8.66 12.57 -15.96
N ALA A 118 -9.00 11.34 -15.55
CA ALA A 118 -8.90 10.17 -16.43
C ALA A 118 -9.83 10.25 -17.64
N VAL A 119 -11.04 10.82 -17.49
CA VAL A 119 -11.95 11.13 -18.62
C VAL A 119 -11.33 12.17 -19.54
N LEU A 120 -10.78 13.26 -18.98
CA LEU A 120 -10.13 14.33 -19.74
C LEU A 120 -8.95 13.80 -20.57
N LEU A 121 -8.16 12.88 -19.99
CA LEU A 121 -7.07 12.19 -20.66
C LEU A 121 -7.55 11.11 -21.65
N ARG A 122 -8.86 10.89 -21.78
CA ARG A 122 -9.49 9.91 -22.68
C ARG A 122 -8.96 8.49 -22.43
N MET A 123 -9.05 8.03 -21.18
CA MET A 123 -8.72 6.64 -20.81
C MET A 123 -9.87 5.65 -21.12
N GLY A 124 -11.03 6.14 -21.58
CA GLY A 124 -12.17 5.29 -21.94
C GLY A 124 -12.75 4.57 -20.73
N LYS A 125 -13.24 3.34 -20.92
CA LYS A 125 -13.86 2.54 -19.84
C LYS A 125 -12.85 2.15 -18.75
N ALA A 126 -11.55 2.12 -19.06
CA ALA A 126 -10.50 1.89 -18.07
C ALA A 126 -10.47 2.96 -16.97
N THR A 127 -11.02 4.15 -17.22
CA THR A 127 -11.21 5.20 -16.21
C THR A 127 -11.93 4.67 -14.98
N VAL A 128 -13.03 3.94 -15.14
CA VAL A 128 -13.83 3.43 -14.00
C VAL A 128 -12.97 2.51 -13.13
N GLY A 129 -12.27 1.57 -13.76
CA GLY A 129 -11.40 0.65 -13.05
C GLY A 129 -10.22 1.33 -12.37
N ALA A 130 -9.58 2.31 -13.02
CA ALA A 130 -8.38 2.96 -12.49
C ALA A 130 -8.65 4.02 -11.39
N THR A 131 -9.92 4.35 -11.11
CA THR A 131 -10.25 5.52 -10.26
C THR A 131 -11.34 5.27 -9.23
N PHE A 132 -11.92 4.07 -9.14
CA PHE A 132 -12.91 3.79 -8.10
C PHE A 132 -12.26 3.50 -6.74
N SER A 133 -10.96 3.18 -6.71
CA SER A 133 -10.17 2.94 -5.50
C SER A 133 -8.67 3.12 -5.77
N LEU A 134 -7.81 2.84 -4.78
CA LEU A 134 -6.35 2.71 -4.99
C LEU A 134 -5.92 1.29 -5.45
N ASP A 135 -6.88 0.48 -5.90
CA ASP A 135 -6.72 -0.78 -6.62
C ASP A 135 -5.78 -1.79 -5.97
N ARG A 136 -6.05 -2.08 -4.70
CA ARG A 136 -5.46 -3.21 -3.96
C ARG A 136 -5.97 -4.54 -4.53
N GLU A 137 -5.34 -5.65 -4.14
CA GLU A 137 -5.64 -6.99 -4.66
C GLU A 137 -7.14 -7.38 -4.67
N PRO A 138 -7.97 -7.00 -3.68
CA PRO A 138 -9.41 -7.27 -3.75
C PRO A 138 -10.10 -6.63 -4.96
N ALA A 139 -9.61 -5.50 -5.47
CA ALA A 139 -10.15 -4.80 -6.65
C ALA A 139 -10.13 -5.66 -7.91
N PHE A 140 -9.17 -6.58 -8.01
CA PHE A 140 -9.12 -7.52 -9.13
C PHE A 140 -10.36 -8.41 -9.17
N ALA A 141 -10.71 -9.01 -8.02
CA ALA A 141 -11.90 -9.85 -7.93
C ALA A 141 -13.18 -9.04 -8.19
N MET A 142 -13.31 -7.87 -7.55
CA MET A 142 -14.49 -7.00 -7.67
C MET A 142 -14.82 -6.63 -9.13
N VAL A 143 -13.80 -6.18 -9.87
CA VAL A 143 -13.99 -5.71 -11.26
C VAL A 143 -14.05 -6.88 -12.23
N SER A 144 -13.28 -7.95 -12.02
CA SER A 144 -13.34 -9.15 -12.85
C SER A 144 -14.70 -9.84 -12.78
N GLU A 145 -15.33 -9.90 -11.60
CA GLU A 145 -16.65 -10.51 -11.44
C GLU A 145 -17.75 -9.70 -12.13
N LYS A 146 -17.68 -8.36 -12.03
CA LYS A 146 -18.69 -7.47 -12.59
C LYS A 146 -18.57 -7.25 -14.10
N TYR A 147 -17.36 -7.05 -14.61
CA TYR A 147 -17.12 -6.66 -16.01
C TYR A 147 -16.40 -7.74 -16.84
N GLY A 148 -15.88 -8.78 -16.20
CA GLY A 148 -15.06 -9.81 -16.83
C GLY A 148 -13.56 -9.47 -16.80
N PRO A 149 -12.68 -10.50 -16.80
CA PRO A 149 -11.23 -10.35 -16.66
C PRO A 149 -10.55 -9.75 -17.89
N ASP A 150 -11.18 -9.78 -19.06
CA ASP A 150 -10.62 -9.21 -20.30
C ASP A 150 -11.23 -7.82 -20.63
N SER A 151 -11.95 -7.20 -19.67
CA SER A 151 -12.57 -5.89 -19.82
C SER A 151 -11.59 -4.72 -19.69
N ASP A 152 -11.94 -3.58 -20.29
CA ASP A 152 -11.18 -2.33 -20.16
C ASP A 152 -11.13 -1.83 -18.72
N GLN A 153 -12.22 -2.01 -17.97
CA GLN A 153 -12.30 -1.69 -16.54
C GLN A 153 -11.25 -2.49 -15.79
N TYR A 154 -11.18 -3.80 -16.00
CA TYR A 154 -10.17 -4.64 -15.35
C TYR A 154 -8.74 -4.24 -15.75
N ARG A 155 -8.51 -3.89 -17.02
CA ARG A 155 -7.24 -3.29 -17.47
C ARG A 155 -6.90 -2.01 -16.70
N GLY A 156 -7.90 -1.16 -16.41
CA GLY A 156 -7.75 0.03 -15.57
C GLY A 156 -7.26 -0.28 -14.15
N VAL A 157 -7.85 -1.29 -13.51
CA VAL A 157 -7.43 -1.74 -12.17
C VAL A 157 -5.99 -2.23 -12.17
N LEU A 158 -5.64 -3.08 -13.15
CA LEU A 158 -4.28 -3.59 -13.29
C LEU A 158 -3.27 -2.45 -13.56
N ALA A 159 -3.66 -1.46 -14.35
CA ALA A 159 -2.85 -0.29 -14.64
C ALA A 159 -2.56 0.53 -13.38
N MET A 160 -3.59 0.82 -12.58
CA MET A 160 -3.45 1.57 -11.34
C MET A 160 -2.69 0.78 -10.27
N TYR A 161 -2.90 -0.53 -10.18
CA TYR A 161 -2.10 -1.40 -9.31
C TYR A 161 -0.61 -1.34 -9.66
N VAL A 162 -0.26 -1.51 -10.94
CA VAL A 162 1.14 -1.39 -11.42
C VAL A 162 1.71 -0.01 -11.12
N PHE A 163 0.91 1.05 -11.30
CA PHE A 163 1.34 2.40 -10.92
C PHE A 163 1.59 2.51 -9.41
N GLY A 164 0.67 2.01 -8.58
CA GLY A 164 0.73 2.08 -7.13
C GLY A 164 1.93 1.31 -6.56
N THR A 165 2.27 0.14 -7.11
CA THR A 165 3.46 -0.60 -6.68
C THR A 165 4.74 0.15 -7.02
N LEU A 166 4.81 0.77 -8.20
CA LEU A 166 6.00 1.48 -8.69
C LEU A 166 6.24 2.82 -8.00
N PHE A 167 5.19 3.62 -7.85
CA PHE A 167 5.32 5.02 -7.44
C PHE A 167 4.66 5.32 -6.10
N GLY A 168 3.72 4.49 -5.64
CA GLY A 168 2.83 4.83 -4.54
C GLY A 168 3.57 5.14 -3.24
N ALA A 169 4.45 4.26 -2.78
CA ALA A 169 5.20 4.45 -1.53
C ALA A 169 6.17 5.64 -1.58
N ILE A 170 6.83 5.85 -2.72
CA ILE A 170 7.71 7.01 -2.93
C ILE A 170 6.89 8.29 -2.92
N TYR A 171 5.77 8.31 -3.63
CA TYR A 171 4.96 9.52 -3.77
C TYR A 171 4.26 9.90 -2.48
N VAL A 172 3.63 8.94 -1.80
CA VAL A 172 2.87 9.22 -0.57
C VAL A 172 3.78 9.63 0.59
N SER A 173 5.01 9.12 0.68
CA SER A 173 5.97 9.57 1.72
C SER A 173 6.41 11.02 1.50
N LEU A 174 6.65 11.42 0.25
CA LEU A 174 6.95 12.82 -0.11
C LEU A 174 5.75 13.73 0.14
N LEU A 175 4.56 13.31 -0.30
CA LEU A 175 3.32 14.06 -0.09
C LEU A 175 3.08 14.31 1.41
N THR A 176 3.15 13.25 2.22
CA THR A 176 2.90 13.37 3.67
C THR A 176 3.99 14.12 4.40
N SER A 177 5.26 14.00 4.00
CA SER A 177 6.33 14.87 4.53
C SER A 177 6.00 16.35 4.30
N VAL A 178 5.59 16.72 3.08
CA VAL A 178 5.21 18.10 2.76
C VAL A 178 3.99 18.53 3.57
N ILE A 179 2.91 17.76 3.59
CA ILE A 179 1.67 18.12 4.28
C ILE A 179 1.89 18.21 5.81
N SER A 180 2.66 17.30 6.39
CA SER A 180 3.02 17.34 7.81
C SER A 180 3.84 18.57 8.15
N SER A 181 4.77 19.00 7.27
CA SER A 181 5.56 20.21 7.50
C SER A 181 4.74 21.50 7.46
N LEU A 182 3.56 21.49 6.83
CA LEU A 182 2.65 22.65 6.82
C LEU A 182 1.88 22.83 8.12
N ASN A 183 1.86 21.83 9.02
CA ASN A 183 1.15 21.84 10.30
C ASN A 183 -0.34 22.26 10.18
N PHE A 184 -1.00 21.85 9.08
CA PHE A 184 -2.40 22.21 8.82
C PHE A 184 -3.41 21.20 9.39
N PHE A 185 -3.03 19.94 9.49
CA PHE A 185 -3.88 18.84 9.95
C PHE A 185 -3.35 18.26 11.26
N ASP A 186 -4.24 17.73 12.07
CA ASP A 186 -3.91 16.92 13.23
C ASP A 186 -3.11 15.65 12.79
N PRO A 187 -2.03 15.28 13.49
CA PRO A 187 -1.23 14.11 13.14
C PRO A 187 -2.02 12.80 13.11
N LEU A 188 -3.03 12.66 13.97
CA LEU A 188 -3.90 11.49 14.02
C LEU A 188 -4.87 11.45 12.83
N ALA A 189 -5.38 12.60 12.40
CA ALA A 189 -6.16 12.70 11.16
C ALA A 189 -5.31 12.32 9.94
N MET A 190 -4.07 12.81 9.87
CA MET A 190 -3.12 12.40 8.83
C MET A 190 -2.80 10.90 8.89
N ALA A 191 -2.68 10.33 10.09
CA ALA A 191 -2.47 8.90 10.29
C ALA A 191 -3.65 8.08 9.76
N MET A 192 -4.89 8.54 9.94
CA MET A 192 -6.06 7.90 9.34
C MET A 192 -5.99 7.91 7.81
N GLY A 193 -5.69 9.05 7.20
CA GLY A 193 -5.54 9.17 5.75
C GLY A 193 -4.39 8.34 5.18
N ALA A 194 -3.27 8.24 5.91
CA ALA A 194 -2.14 7.37 5.59
C ALA A 194 -2.52 5.88 5.59
N GLY A 195 -3.50 5.51 6.42
CA GLY A 195 -4.02 4.14 6.56
C GLY A 195 -4.66 3.58 5.29
N VAL A 196 -5.19 4.40 4.41
CA VAL A 196 -5.98 3.95 3.25
C VAL A 196 -5.16 3.20 2.19
N GLY A 197 -3.85 3.46 2.12
CA GLY A 197 -2.96 2.86 1.13
C GLY A 197 -2.70 1.36 1.31
N SER A 198 -1.79 0.79 0.52
CA SER A 198 -1.22 -0.54 0.81
C SER A 198 -0.43 -0.50 2.11
N GLY A 199 -0.11 -1.67 2.69
CA GLY A 199 0.73 -1.72 3.89
C GLY A 199 2.09 -1.03 3.72
N SER A 200 2.69 -1.08 2.52
CA SER A 200 3.93 -0.35 2.20
C SER A 200 3.72 1.16 2.03
N MET A 201 2.61 1.59 1.42
CA MET A 201 2.25 3.01 1.34
C MET A 201 1.98 3.60 2.72
N MET A 202 1.22 2.89 3.56
CA MET A 202 0.98 3.25 4.95
C MET A 202 2.29 3.32 5.72
N ALA A 203 3.17 2.32 5.60
CA ALA A 203 4.49 2.35 6.24
C ALA A 203 5.26 3.63 5.86
N ALA A 204 5.36 3.90 4.56
CA ALA A 204 6.07 5.06 4.01
C ALA A 204 5.49 6.39 4.50
N SER A 205 4.16 6.50 4.49
CA SER A 205 3.43 7.70 4.91
C SER A 205 3.51 7.96 6.42
N VAL A 206 3.34 6.92 7.23
CA VAL A 206 3.38 7.00 8.70
C VAL A 206 4.78 7.34 9.19
N GLY A 207 5.82 6.80 8.54
CA GLY A 207 7.20 7.18 8.82
C GLY A 207 7.44 8.68 8.67
N SER A 208 6.89 9.31 7.62
CA SER A 208 6.98 10.77 7.43
C SER A 208 6.25 11.56 8.51
N ILE A 209 5.07 11.10 8.95
CA ILE A 209 4.26 11.79 9.98
C ILE A 209 4.93 11.69 11.36
N ILE A 210 5.39 10.51 11.77
CA ILE A 210 6.06 10.29 13.06
C ILE A 210 7.28 11.17 13.20
N ALA A 211 8.03 11.37 12.13
CA ALA A 211 9.22 12.21 12.19
C ALA A 211 8.93 13.69 12.42
N ALA A 212 7.78 14.18 11.97
CA ALA A 212 7.32 15.53 12.29
C ALA A 212 6.68 15.61 13.70
N HIS A 213 6.10 14.50 14.18
CA HIS A 213 5.37 14.41 15.45
C HIS A 213 5.81 13.18 16.29
N PRO A 214 7.07 13.14 16.77
CA PRO A 214 7.61 11.96 17.45
C PRO A 214 6.96 11.70 18.81
N ASP A 215 6.38 12.74 19.42
CA ASP A 215 5.64 12.66 20.68
C ASP A 215 4.34 11.83 20.58
N GLN A 216 3.76 11.73 19.38
CA GLN A 216 2.51 11.00 19.14
C GLN A 216 2.72 9.66 18.43
N GLU A 217 3.96 9.15 18.37
CA GLU A 217 4.32 7.95 17.59
C GLU A 217 3.36 6.77 17.82
N SER A 218 3.13 6.41 19.08
CA SER A 218 2.30 5.24 19.42
C SER A 218 0.85 5.38 18.96
N ALA A 219 0.28 6.58 19.06
CA ALA A 219 -1.08 6.90 18.63
C ALA A 219 -1.19 6.92 17.10
N ILE A 220 -0.23 7.56 16.41
CA ILE A 220 -0.13 7.59 14.95
C ILE A 220 -0.06 6.15 14.40
N LEU A 221 0.84 5.31 14.94
CA LEU A 221 1.00 3.92 14.54
C LEU A 221 -0.29 3.12 14.74
N SER A 222 -0.97 3.32 15.88
CA SER A 222 -2.23 2.64 16.19
C SER A 222 -3.35 3.03 15.21
N ILE A 223 -3.57 4.33 15.04
CA ILE A 223 -4.64 4.86 14.19
C ILE A 223 -4.42 4.49 12.72
N ALA A 224 -3.21 4.62 12.21
CA ALA A 224 -2.91 4.23 10.83
C ALA A 224 -3.09 2.73 10.60
N ALA A 225 -2.71 1.90 11.56
CA ALA A 225 -2.89 0.44 11.46
C ALA A 225 -4.37 0.04 11.46
N VAL A 226 -5.17 0.63 12.34
CA VAL A 226 -6.62 0.37 12.39
C VAL A 226 -7.32 0.90 11.14
N SER A 227 -6.96 2.11 10.68
CA SER A 227 -7.45 2.65 9.41
C SER A 227 -7.14 1.71 8.25
N ASN A 228 -5.90 1.20 8.15
CA ASN A 228 -5.54 0.23 7.10
C ASN A 228 -6.31 -1.09 7.19
N LEU A 229 -6.55 -1.58 8.40
CA LEU A 229 -7.37 -2.79 8.60
C LEU A 229 -8.81 -2.55 8.14
N ILE A 230 -9.39 -1.41 8.50
CA ILE A 230 -10.75 -1.01 8.08
C ILE A 230 -10.80 -0.93 6.55
N THR A 231 -9.90 -0.21 5.90
CA THR A 231 -9.87 -0.12 4.42
C THR A 231 -9.67 -1.51 3.77
N THR A 232 -8.86 -2.38 4.38
CA THR A 232 -8.65 -3.74 3.85
C THR A 232 -9.89 -4.62 3.95
N VAL A 233 -10.68 -4.50 5.02
CA VAL A 233 -11.86 -5.36 5.27
C VAL A 233 -13.13 -4.71 4.76
N LEU A 234 -13.47 -3.51 5.24
CA LEU A 234 -14.66 -2.76 4.89
C LEU A 234 -14.60 -2.20 3.46
N GLY A 235 -13.41 -1.79 3.00
CA GLY A 235 -13.22 -1.21 1.67
C GLY A 235 -13.62 -2.13 0.52
N VAL A 236 -13.62 -3.46 0.71
CA VAL A 236 -14.14 -4.41 -0.28
C VAL A 236 -15.66 -4.27 -0.44
N TYR A 237 -16.39 -4.22 0.67
CA TYR A 237 -17.85 -4.06 0.65
C TYR A 237 -18.25 -2.68 0.11
N VAL A 238 -17.59 -1.63 0.60
CA VAL A 238 -17.77 -0.26 0.10
C VAL A 238 -17.43 -0.18 -1.39
N GLY A 239 -16.36 -0.85 -1.83
CA GLY A 239 -15.94 -0.97 -3.22
C GLY A 239 -17.02 -1.56 -4.12
N ILE A 240 -17.56 -2.73 -3.76
CA ILE A 240 -18.58 -3.45 -4.55
C ILE A 240 -19.90 -2.67 -4.61
N TYR A 241 -20.40 -2.23 -3.45
CA TYR A 241 -21.76 -1.72 -3.34
C TYR A 241 -21.88 -0.22 -3.57
N ILE A 242 -20.80 0.55 -3.38
CA ILE A 242 -20.84 2.02 -3.43
C ILE A 242 -19.85 2.56 -4.47
N ALA A 243 -18.55 2.33 -4.30
CA ALA A 243 -17.51 3.00 -5.07
C ALA A 243 -17.59 2.66 -6.57
N LEU A 244 -17.63 1.37 -6.90
CA LEU A 244 -17.64 0.91 -8.29
C LEU A 244 -18.92 1.29 -9.05
N PRO A 245 -20.14 1.16 -8.47
CA PRO A 245 -21.35 1.70 -9.08
C PRO A 245 -21.33 3.23 -9.23
N LEU A 246 -20.81 3.96 -8.24
CA LEU A 246 -20.74 5.42 -8.28
C LEU A 246 -19.77 5.91 -9.37
N ALA A 247 -18.59 5.29 -9.46
CA ALA A 247 -17.60 5.57 -10.50
C ALA A 247 -18.18 5.34 -11.91
N ASP A 248 -18.88 4.21 -12.14
CA ASP A 248 -19.52 3.93 -13.44
C ASP A 248 -20.59 4.98 -13.79
N ARG A 249 -21.43 5.36 -12.82
CA ARG A 249 -22.45 6.40 -13.02
C ARG A 249 -21.81 7.75 -13.34
N PHE A 250 -20.78 8.16 -12.60
CA PHE A 250 -20.15 9.45 -12.81
C PHE A 250 -19.41 9.50 -14.15
N TYR A 251 -18.73 8.42 -14.52
CA TYR A 251 -18.12 8.25 -15.84
C TYR A 251 -19.13 8.44 -16.98
N ARG A 252 -20.32 7.80 -16.89
CA ARG A 252 -21.39 7.95 -17.89
C ARG A 252 -21.91 9.38 -17.97
N VAL A 253 -22.02 10.08 -16.84
CA VAL A 253 -22.45 11.49 -16.82
C VAL A 253 -21.44 12.36 -17.57
N LEU A 254 -20.15 12.20 -17.30
CA LEU A 254 -19.08 12.99 -17.93
C LEU A 254 -18.93 12.68 -19.43
N THR A 255 -19.14 11.42 -19.83
CA THR A 255 -18.96 10.99 -21.23
C THR A 255 -20.23 11.09 -22.08
N ARG A 256 -21.40 11.39 -21.50
CA ARG A 256 -22.70 11.44 -22.19
C ARG A 256 -22.70 12.25 -23.49
N ARG A 257 -21.98 13.37 -23.54
CA ARG A 257 -21.90 14.23 -24.74
C ARG A 257 -20.94 13.66 -25.79
N GLN A 258 -19.87 13.00 -25.37
CA GLN A 258 -18.95 12.30 -26.28
C GLN A 258 -19.63 11.08 -26.88
N SER A 259 -20.25 10.21 -26.07
CA SER A 259 -20.97 9.03 -26.56
C SER A 259 -22.05 9.40 -27.57
N ARG A 260 -22.84 10.46 -27.32
CA ARG A 260 -23.83 10.95 -28.30
C ARG A 260 -23.21 11.48 -29.59
N ARG A 261 -22.04 12.11 -29.52
CA ARG A 261 -21.30 12.58 -30.71
C ARG A 261 -20.72 11.41 -31.50
N ASP A 262 -20.15 10.43 -30.81
CA ASP A 262 -19.56 9.24 -31.41
C ASP A 262 -20.65 8.34 -32.02
N GLU A 263 -21.80 8.20 -31.37
CA GLU A 263 -22.99 7.53 -31.90
C GLU A 263 -23.57 8.26 -33.12
N ALA A 264 -23.69 9.60 -33.07
CA ALA A 264 -24.14 10.39 -34.21
C ALA A 264 -23.15 10.33 -35.39
N ALA A 265 -21.84 10.35 -35.10
CA ALA A 265 -20.79 10.20 -36.10
C ALA A 265 -20.80 8.78 -36.71
N ALA A 266 -20.92 7.74 -35.88
CA ALA A 266 -21.01 6.34 -36.33
C ALA A 266 -22.28 6.07 -37.13
N THR A 267 -23.41 6.69 -36.77
CA THR A 267 -24.66 6.64 -37.55
C THR A 267 -24.51 7.34 -38.90
N ALA A 268 -23.68 8.40 -38.98
CA ALA A 268 -23.34 9.04 -40.25
C ALA A 268 -22.37 8.21 -41.13
N THR A 269 -21.55 7.34 -40.54
CA THR A 269 -20.67 6.39 -41.25
C THR A 269 -21.27 5.00 -41.47
N ALA A 270 -22.51 4.73 -41.04
CA ALA A 270 -23.15 3.41 -41.08
C ALA A 270 -23.68 3.03 -42.48
N ALA A 271 -22.79 2.99 -43.48
CA ALA A 271 -22.98 2.28 -44.75
C ALA A 271 -21.92 1.18 -45.00
N SER A 272 -21.05 0.88 -44.03
CA SER A 272 -20.14 -0.28 -44.15
C SER A 272 -20.00 -1.01 -42.82
N THR A 273 -20.30 -2.30 -42.85
CA THR A 273 -20.08 -3.30 -41.82
C THR A 273 -18.70 -3.23 -41.17
N VAL A 274 -18.69 -3.37 -39.83
CA VAL A 274 -17.94 -4.36 -39.01
C VAL A 274 -17.76 -3.75 -37.61
N HIS A 275 -18.67 -4.09 -36.69
CA HIS A 275 -18.50 -3.83 -35.25
C HIS A 275 -17.85 -5.02 -34.51
N SER A 276 -17.47 -6.08 -35.24
CA SER A 276 -16.99 -7.34 -34.65
C SER A 276 -15.47 -7.41 -34.47
N ALA A 277 -14.68 -6.86 -35.40
CA ALA A 277 -13.22 -7.05 -35.42
C ALA A 277 -12.46 -6.11 -34.45
N ALA A 278 -12.97 -4.88 -34.26
CA ALA A 278 -12.37 -3.90 -33.34
C ALA A 278 -12.56 -4.31 -31.86
N ASP A 279 -13.73 -4.85 -31.51
CA ASP A 279 -14.00 -5.37 -30.17
C ASP A 279 -13.16 -6.62 -29.85
N THR A 280 -12.90 -7.49 -30.82
CA THR A 280 -12.03 -8.67 -30.62
C THR A 280 -10.57 -8.27 -30.39
N ALA A 281 -10.06 -7.29 -31.15
CA ALA A 281 -8.69 -6.79 -31.00
C ALA A 281 -8.46 -6.12 -29.63
N GLY A 282 -9.44 -5.40 -29.10
CA GLY A 282 -9.40 -4.83 -27.76
C GLY A 282 -9.34 -5.90 -26.66
N VAL A 283 -10.19 -6.92 -26.76
CA VAL A 283 -10.21 -8.06 -25.82
C VAL A 283 -8.88 -8.84 -25.83
N GLU A 284 -8.29 -9.09 -26.99
CA GLU A 284 -6.98 -9.76 -27.09
C GLU A 284 -5.86 -8.92 -26.48
N THR A 285 -5.86 -7.61 -26.71
CA THR A 285 -4.91 -6.68 -26.10
C THR A 285 -5.02 -6.69 -24.58
N ASN A 286 -6.26 -6.67 -24.06
CA ASN A 286 -6.53 -6.74 -22.62
C ASN A 286 -6.08 -8.09 -22.04
N ARG A 287 -6.34 -9.20 -22.73
CA ARG A 287 -5.89 -10.54 -22.33
C ARG A 287 -4.37 -10.65 -22.29
N ALA A 288 -3.68 -10.12 -23.30
CA ALA A 288 -2.22 -10.12 -23.35
C ALA A 288 -1.62 -9.27 -22.22
N PHE A 289 -2.18 -8.08 -21.98
CA PHE A 289 -1.77 -7.22 -20.87
C PHE A 289 -2.00 -7.91 -19.51
N ARG A 290 -3.19 -8.49 -19.30
CA ARG A 290 -3.49 -9.28 -18.10
C ARG A 290 -2.51 -10.43 -17.91
N ALA A 291 -2.20 -11.18 -18.96
CA ALA A 291 -1.24 -12.28 -18.90
C ALA A 291 0.16 -11.80 -18.48
N GLN A 292 0.62 -10.64 -18.97
CA GLN A 292 1.89 -10.03 -18.56
C GLN A 292 1.87 -9.61 -17.09
N VAL A 293 0.79 -8.95 -16.62
CA VAL A 293 0.67 -8.54 -15.21
C VAL A 293 0.64 -9.75 -14.29
N LEU A 294 -0.12 -10.80 -14.65
CA LEU A 294 -0.16 -12.07 -13.92
C LEU A 294 1.18 -12.79 -13.91
N ALA A 295 1.94 -12.75 -15.02
CA ALA A 295 3.27 -13.33 -15.08
C ALA A 295 4.31 -12.55 -14.25
N SER A 296 4.21 -11.21 -14.22
CA SER A 296 5.06 -10.37 -13.37
C SER A 296 4.74 -10.55 -11.89
N SER A 297 3.44 -10.62 -11.56
CA SER A 297 2.91 -10.76 -10.20
C SER A 297 2.74 -12.21 -9.77
N ALA A 298 3.24 -13.17 -10.57
CA ALA A 298 3.09 -14.59 -10.31
C ALA A 298 3.57 -14.90 -8.88
N PRO A 299 2.71 -15.46 -8.02
CA PRO A 299 3.02 -15.58 -6.60
C PRO A 299 4.17 -16.58 -6.42
N ILE A 300 5.33 -16.06 -6.05
CA ILE A 300 6.41 -16.89 -5.54
C ILE A 300 6.16 -17.10 -4.05
N SER A 301 5.70 -18.30 -3.69
CA SER A 301 5.61 -18.68 -2.29
C SER A 301 7.00 -19.04 -1.76
N ILE A 302 7.52 -18.20 -0.87
CA ILE A 302 8.67 -18.53 -0.05
C ILE A 302 8.15 -19.27 1.20
N ARG A 303 8.88 -20.31 1.61
CA ARG A 303 8.50 -21.07 2.82
C ARG A 303 8.59 -20.13 4.03
N PRO A 304 7.61 -20.12 4.96
CA PRO A 304 7.67 -19.28 6.16
C PRO A 304 8.93 -19.54 6.99
N TRP A 305 9.33 -20.81 7.09
CA TRP A 305 10.54 -21.26 7.78
C TRP A 305 11.85 -20.70 7.23
N THR A 306 11.89 -20.20 5.99
CA THR A 306 13.07 -19.55 5.42
C THR A 306 12.94 -18.03 5.42
N SER A 307 11.76 -17.50 5.10
CA SER A 307 11.53 -16.05 5.02
C SER A 307 11.53 -15.36 6.39
N ILE A 308 10.90 -15.97 7.39
CA ILE A 308 10.78 -15.39 8.74
C ILE A 308 12.15 -15.25 9.42
N PRO A 309 13.02 -16.29 9.46
CA PRO A 309 14.35 -16.12 10.07
C PRO A 309 15.22 -15.11 9.33
N ILE A 310 15.17 -15.07 8.00
CA ILE A 310 15.92 -14.07 7.21
C ILE A 310 15.46 -12.66 7.58
N LEU A 311 14.15 -12.40 7.56
CA LEU A 311 13.61 -11.10 7.93
C LEU A 311 13.89 -10.75 9.39
N ALA A 312 13.87 -11.73 10.29
CA ALA A 312 14.22 -11.52 11.69
C ALA A 312 15.71 -11.14 11.84
N VAL A 313 16.63 -11.80 11.14
CA VAL A 313 18.06 -11.45 11.18
C VAL A 313 18.29 -10.05 10.60
N VAL A 314 17.70 -9.76 9.44
CA VAL A 314 17.80 -8.43 8.80
C VAL A 314 17.20 -7.35 9.71
N GLY A 315 16.03 -7.63 10.28
CA GLY A 315 15.31 -6.74 11.18
C GLY A 315 16.06 -6.49 12.50
N VAL A 316 16.51 -7.53 13.19
CA VAL A 316 17.30 -7.42 14.42
C VAL A 316 18.57 -6.62 14.16
N THR A 317 19.26 -6.88 13.05
CA THR A 317 20.50 -6.16 12.74
C THR A 317 20.24 -4.69 12.47
N THR A 318 19.26 -4.37 11.64
CA THR A 318 18.92 -2.96 11.33
C THR A 318 18.41 -2.23 12.58
N ALA A 319 17.59 -2.86 13.41
CA ALA A 319 17.16 -2.32 14.70
C ALA A 319 18.33 -2.12 15.68
N SER A 320 19.30 -3.03 15.70
CA SER A 320 20.48 -2.90 16.56
C SER A 320 21.39 -1.75 16.10
N VAL A 321 21.55 -1.54 14.79
CA VAL A 321 22.28 -0.38 14.26
C VAL A 321 21.55 0.91 14.62
N PHE A 322 20.22 0.94 14.50
CA PHE A 322 19.41 2.08 14.90
C PHE A 322 19.55 2.39 16.39
N ALA A 323 19.51 1.36 17.24
CA ALA A 323 19.63 1.48 18.70
C ALA A 323 21.06 1.72 19.21
N GLY A 324 22.07 1.71 18.32
CA GLY A 324 23.48 1.85 18.70
C GLY A 324 24.09 0.62 19.40
N GLY A 325 23.41 -0.53 19.38
CA GLY A 325 23.88 -1.77 20.00
C GLY A 325 22.85 -2.89 19.98
N LEU A 326 23.32 -4.14 20.17
CA LEU A 326 22.44 -5.30 20.31
C LEU A 326 21.92 -5.38 21.75
N SER A 327 20.59 -5.43 21.92
CA SER A 327 19.97 -5.64 23.21
C SER A 327 19.19 -6.96 23.24
N LEU A 328 19.16 -7.62 24.41
CA LEU A 328 18.33 -8.81 24.62
C LEU A 328 16.83 -8.50 24.48
N GLN A 329 16.44 -7.25 24.70
CA GLN A 329 15.07 -6.79 24.52
C GLN A 329 14.66 -6.82 23.05
N ILE A 330 15.51 -6.35 22.13
CA ILE A 330 15.24 -6.40 20.68
C ILE A 330 15.05 -7.85 20.24
N LEU A 331 15.92 -8.76 20.69
CA LEU A 331 15.79 -10.20 20.39
C LEU A 331 14.48 -10.78 20.92
N GLY A 332 14.12 -10.44 22.16
CA GLY A 332 12.85 -10.85 22.76
C GLY A 332 11.65 -10.28 22.01
N GLY A 333 11.70 -9.01 21.58
CA GLY A 333 10.64 -8.37 20.82
C GLY A 333 10.40 -9.04 19.48
N TYR A 334 11.48 -9.31 18.72
CA TYR A 334 11.38 -10.09 17.49
C TYR A 334 10.87 -11.52 17.73
N ALA A 335 11.24 -12.17 18.84
CA ALA A 335 10.71 -13.48 19.19
C ALA A 335 9.18 -13.45 19.41
N VAL A 336 8.66 -12.43 20.10
CA VAL A 336 7.22 -12.22 20.28
C VAL A 336 6.52 -11.97 18.94
N LEU A 337 7.08 -11.12 18.08
CA LEU A 337 6.53 -10.84 16.75
C LEU A 337 6.49 -12.12 15.88
N ILE A 338 7.56 -12.92 15.90
CA ILE A 338 7.62 -14.20 15.18
C ILE A 338 6.55 -15.17 15.71
N ALA A 339 6.40 -15.29 17.03
CA ALA A 339 5.39 -16.14 17.63
C ALA A 339 3.97 -15.73 17.20
N LEU A 340 3.68 -14.42 17.23
CA LEU A 340 2.40 -13.86 16.77
C LEU A 340 2.16 -14.16 15.28
N LEU A 341 3.17 -13.98 14.43
CA LEU A 341 3.08 -14.28 13.00
C LEU A 341 2.80 -15.76 12.73
N LEU A 342 3.56 -16.65 13.34
CA LEU A 342 3.38 -18.10 13.16
C LEU A 342 1.99 -18.54 13.62
N LEU A 343 1.52 -18.01 14.76
CA LEU A 343 0.19 -18.30 15.28
C LEU A 343 -0.90 -17.75 14.35
N GLY A 344 -0.79 -16.49 13.90
CA GLY A 344 -1.75 -15.89 12.98
C GLY A 344 -1.82 -16.60 11.64
N MET A 345 -0.67 -17.03 11.09
CA MET A 345 -0.61 -17.84 9.86
C MET A 345 -1.22 -19.23 10.05
N LEU A 346 -0.99 -19.86 11.21
CA LEU A 346 -1.59 -21.15 11.55
C LEU A 346 -3.11 -21.05 11.61
N LEU A 347 -3.64 -20.03 12.32
CA LEU A 347 -5.08 -19.80 12.43
C LEU A 347 -5.72 -19.43 11.10
N ALA A 348 -5.06 -18.65 10.26
CA ALA A 348 -5.53 -18.37 8.90
C ALA A 348 -5.66 -19.66 8.09
N LYS A 349 -4.68 -20.57 8.20
CA LYS A 349 -4.72 -21.88 7.53
C LYS A 349 -5.82 -22.79 8.06
N VAL A 350 -6.06 -22.79 9.37
CA VAL A 350 -7.11 -23.61 10.02
C VAL A 350 -8.51 -23.07 9.72
N SER A 351 -8.71 -21.76 9.87
CA SER A 351 -10.02 -21.12 9.67
C SER A 351 -10.43 -21.03 8.20
N ARG A 352 -9.47 -20.97 7.25
CA ARG A 352 -9.63 -20.83 5.79
C ARG A 352 -10.42 -19.61 5.29
N LYS A 353 -11.21 -18.96 6.15
CA LYS A 353 -12.10 -17.84 5.83
C LYS A 353 -11.50 -16.48 6.18
N VAL A 354 -10.57 -16.44 7.14
CA VAL A 354 -10.03 -15.20 7.69
C VAL A 354 -8.56 -15.09 7.30
N SER A 355 -8.16 -13.92 6.79
CA SER A 355 -6.79 -13.67 6.33
C SER A 355 -5.79 -13.63 7.49
N SER A 356 -4.52 -13.91 7.21
CA SER A 356 -3.45 -13.82 8.21
C SER A 356 -3.32 -12.42 8.81
N ILE A 357 -3.59 -11.38 8.02
CA ILE A 357 -3.58 -9.98 8.48
C ILE A 357 -4.60 -9.79 9.61
N VAL A 358 -5.85 -10.19 9.39
CA VAL A 358 -6.92 -10.05 10.39
C VAL A 358 -6.57 -10.82 11.67
N TRP A 359 -6.05 -12.05 11.54
CA TRP A 359 -5.62 -12.83 12.71
C TRP A 359 -4.48 -12.19 13.49
N VAL A 360 -3.41 -11.78 12.79
CA VAL A 360 -2.24 -11.15 13.41
C VAL A 360 -2.64 -9.86 14.12
N THR A 361 -3.45 -9.01 13.48
CA THR A 361 -3.91 -7.75 14.08
C THR A 361 -4.81 -7.99 15.29
N THR A 362 -5.77 -8.91 15.18
CA THR A 362 -6.72 -9.21 16.27
C THR A 362 -6.01 -9.81 17.48
N LEU A 363 -5.16 -10.82 17.26
CA LEU A 363 -4.40 -11.45 18.33
C LEU A 363 -3.43 -10.47 18.99
N GLY A 364 -2.72 -9.68 18.19
CA GLY A 364 -1.80 -8.67 18.70
C GLY A 364 -2.54 -7.64 19.57
N ALA A 365 -3.69 -7.14 19.12
CA ALA A 365 -4.52 -6.21 19.88
C ALA A 365 -5.05 -6.82 21.19
N VAL A 366 -5.51 -8.08 21.17
CA VAL A 366 -6.03 -8.77 22.36
C VAL A 366 -4.92 -9.02 23.37
N ILE A 367 -3.78 -9.55 22.93
CA ILE A 367 -2.65 -9.88 23.80
C ILE A 367 -1.99 -8.63 24.39
N SER A 368 -1.97 -7.52 23.63
CA SER A 368 -1.47 -6.22 24.09
C SER A 368 -2.50 -5.37 24.83
N SER A 369 -3.75 -5.83 24.94
CA SER A 369 -4.82 -5.06 25.58
C SER A 369 -4.56 -4.84 27.08
N PRO A 370 -5.13 -3.78 27.69
CA PRO A 370 -4.99 -3.52 29.12
C PRO A 370 -5.56 -4.63 30.01
N TRP A 371 -6.46 -5.45 29.45
CA TRP A 371 -7.08 -6.58 30.15
C TRP A 371 -6.25 -7.86 30.08
N SER A 372 -5.18 -7.88 29.29
CA SER A 372 -4.29 -9.03 29.17
C SER A 372 -3.33 -9.08 30.37
N PRO A 373 -3.24 -10.21 31.10
CA PRO A 373 -2.36 -10.33 32.27
C PRO A 373 -0.87 -10.26 31.92
N ILE A 374 -0.52 -10.47 30.65
CA ILE A 374 0.85 -10.41 30.11
C ILE A 374 1.07 -9.21 29.17
N GLY A 375 0.05 -8.34 29.02
CA GLY A 375 0.04 -7.28 28.02
C GLY A 375 1.15 -6.27 28.23
N THR A 376 1.32 -5.77 29.46
CA THR A 376 2.33 -4.75 29.78
C THR A 376 3.75 -5.21 29.47
N GLN A 377 4.09 -6.45 29.83
CA GLN A 377 5.43 -7.00 29.59
C GLN A 377 5.68 -7.20 28.10
N LEU A 378 4.70 -7.73 27.35
CA LEU A 378 4.85 -7.94 25.91
C LEU A 378 4.89 -6.63 25.14
N VAL A 379 4.08 -5.63 25.52
CA VAL A 379 4.12 -4.29 24.93
C VAL A 379 5.48 -3.65 25.15
N ALA A 380 6.03 -3.69 26.36
CA ALA A 380 7.37 -3.17 26.64
C ALA A 380 8.46 -3.88 25.82
N LEU A 381 8.35 -5.20 25.67
CA LEU A 381 9.33 -5.98 24.91
C LEU A 381 9.24 -5.68 23.41
N VAL A 382 8.03 -5.59 22.85
CA VAL A 382 7.81 -5.25 21.44
C VAL A 382 8.13 -3.79 21.15
N ALA A 383 7.98 -2.89 22.13
CA ALA A 383 8.37 -1.48 22.00
C ALA A 383 9.86 -1.30 21.69
N SER A 384 10.72 -2.23 22.14
CA SER A 384 12.14 -2.23 21.78
C SER A 384 12.43 -2.47 20.29
N VAL A 385 11.44 -2.97 19.54
CA VAL A 385 11.53 -3.14 18.10
C VAL A 385 11.01 -1.88 17.43
N ASP A 386 11.94 -1.07 16.91
CA ASP A 386 11.62 0.17 16.21
C ASP A 386 10.80 -0.08 14.92
N PHE A 387 9.77 0.74 14.72
CA PHE A 387 8.90 0.65 13.53
C PHE A 387 9.64 1.05 12.25
N LEU A 388 10.47 2.10 12.31
CA LEU A 388 11.18 2.62 11.14
C LEU A 388 12.19 1.59 10.60
N SER A 389 12.79 0.78 11.46
CA SER A 389 13.65 -0.36 11.10
C SER A 389 12.89 -1.39 10.27
N ILE A 390 11.72 -1.87 10.72
CA ILE A 390 10.92 -2.84 9.96
C ILE A 390 10.42 -2.22 8.65
N ALA A 391 10.01 -0.95 8.69
CA ALA A 391 9.57 -0.21 7.52
C ALA A 391 10.72 -0.06 6.49
N CYS A 392 11.95 0.19 6.95
CA CYS A 392 13.13 0.26 6.09
C CYS A 392 13.41 -1.06 5.38
N VAL A 393 13.36 -2.18 6.10
CA VAL A 393 13.51 -3.51 5.51
C VAL A 393 12.40 -3.76 4.47
N THR A 394 11.16 -3.47 4.84
CA THR A 394 9.98 -3.65 3.96
C THR A 394 10.11 -2.84 2.67
N LEU A 395 10.44 -1.55 2.78
CA LEU A 395 10.57 -0.66 1.64
C LEU A 395 11.80 -0.96 0.78
N THR A 396 12.88 -1.47 1.38
CA THR A 396 14.05 -1.95 0.62
C THR A 396 13.69 -3.11 -0.30
N PHE A 397 12.97 -4.12 0.23
CA PHE A 397 12.46 -5.21 -0.60
C PHE A 397 11.46 -4.73 -1.65
N ALA A 398 10.63 -3.74 -1.30
CA ALA A 398 9.70 -3.14 -2.26
C ALA A 398 10.47 -2.50 -3.42
N GLY A 399 11.50 -1.69 -3.13
CA GLY A 399 12.39 -1.08 -4.11
C GLY A 399 13.05 -2.11 -5.03
N LEU A 400 13.64 -3.16 -4.46
CA LEU A 400 14.28 -4.24 -5.21
C LEU A 400 13.33 -4.98 -6.14
N SER A 401 12.02 -4.95 -5.86
CA SER A 401 11.00 -5.63 -6.65
C SER A 401 10.42 -4.80 -7.80
N LEU A 402 10.69 -3.49 -7.88
CA LEU A 402 9.96 -2.58 -8.80
C LEU A 402 10.26 -2.82 -10.29
N GLY A 403 11.47 -3.24 -10.65
CA GLY A 403 11.92 -3.39 -12.04
C GLY A 403 11.08 -4.36 -12.87
N LYS A 404 10.42 -5.33 -12.23
CA LYS A 404 9.59 -6.37 -12.88
C LYS A 404 8.33 -5.75 -13.50
N ASP A 405 7.87 -4.65 -12.91
CA ASP A 405 6.66 -3.93 -13.32
C ASP A 405 6.97 -2.78 -14.29
N LEU A 406 8.25 -2.43 -14.49
CA LEU A 406 8.65 -1.37 -15.42
C LEU A 406 8.21 -1.63 -16.88
N PRO A 407 8.31 -2.86 -17.44
CA PRO A 407 7.77 -3.14 -18.77
C PRO A 407 6.25 -2.97 -18.84
N LEU A 408 5.53 -3.27 -17.74
CA LEU A 408 4.08 -3.13 -17.66
C LEU A 408 3.67 -1.66 -17.67
N LEU A 409 4.41 -0.78 -17.00
CA LEU A 409 4.14 0.65 -17.03
C LEU A 409 4.18 1.21 -18.47
N LYS A 410 5.12 0.72 -19.30
CA LYS A 410 5.22 1.11 -20.71
C LYS A 410 4.01 0.68 -21.54
N THR A 411 3.38 -0.44 -21.19
CA THR A 411 2.19 -0.96 -21.90
C THR A 411 0.89 -0.36 -21.41
N VAL A 412 0.85 0.12 -20.16
CA VAL A 412 -0.28 0.88 -19.59
C VAL A 412 -0.42 2.26 -20.25
N GLY A 413 0.71 2.91 -20.52
CA GLY A 413 0.79 4.25 -21.11
C GLY A 413 0.87 5.36 -20.06
N TRP A 414 1.40 6.52 -20.47
CA TRP A 414 1.75 7.62 -19.56
C TRP A 414 0.55 8.22 -18.81
N LYS A 415 -0.68 8.08 -19.33
CA LYS A 415 -1.90 8.68 -18.76
C LYS A 415 -2.19 8.20 -17.33
N ILE A 416 -1.76 6.99 -16.96
CA ILE A 416 -1.97 6.47 -15.60
C ILE A 416 -1.19 7.25 -14.56
N ILE A 417 -0.05 7.85 -14.94
CA ILE A 417 0.84 8.54 -14.00
C ILE A 417 0.14 9.73 -13.34
N PRO A 418 -0.35 10.75 -14.08
CA PRO A 418 -1.04 11.87 -13.46
C PRO A 418 -2.35 11.45 -12.76
N VAL A 419 -3.07 10.45 -13.29
CA VAL A 419 -4.31 9.94 -12.68
C VAL A 419 -4.02 9.28 -11.34
N GLY A 420 -3.01 8.42 -11.27
CA GLY A 420 -2.64 7.72 -10.06
C GLY A 420 -2.04 8.65 -8.99
N LEU A 421 -1.26 9.66 -9.40
CA LEU A 421 -0.80 10.70 -8.48
C LEU A 421 -1.99 11.42 -7.85
N VAL A 422 -2.92 11.91 -8.67
CA VAL A 422 -4.14 12.57 -8.17
C VAL A 422 -5.01 11.63 -7.33
N ALA A 423 -5.11 10.36 -7.69
CA ALA A 423 -5.85 9.38 -6.90
C ALA A 423 -5.26 9.22 -5.50
N ILE A 424 -3.93 9.09 -5.39
CA ILE A 424 -3.24 9.00 -4.09
C ILE A 424 -3.39 10.30 -3.30
N THR A 425 -3.17 11.46 -3.93
CA THR A 425 -3.31 12.76 -3.27
C THR A 425 -4.72 12.99 -2.76
N ALA A 426 -5.71 12.78 -3.62
CA ALA A 426 -7.11 12.99 -3.28
C ALA A 426 -7.57 12.03 -2.20
N SER A 427 -7.18 10.75 -2.31
CA SER A 427 -7.46 9.75 -1.30
C SER A 427 -6.88 10.15 0.05
N PHE A 428 -5.59 10.50 0.12
CA PHE A 428 -4.95 10.93 1.36
C PHE A 428 -5.62 12.19 1.93
N LEU A 429 -5.68 13.27 1.15
CA LEU A 429 -6.15 14.57 1.62
C LEU A 429 -7.62 14.57 2.04
N LEU A 430 -8.52 13.92 1.28
CA LEU A 430 -9.94 13.89 1.66
C LEU A 430 -10.20 12.95 2.82
N SER A 431 -9.47 11.84 2.95
CA SER A 431 -9.57 10.97 4.13
C SER A 431 -9.08 11.71 5.37
N THR A 432 -7.93 12.40 5.28
CA THR A 432 -7.41 13.26 6.34
C THR A 432 -8.39 14.38 6.69
N LEU A 433 -8.95 15.08 5.70
CA LEU A 433 -9.90 16.16 5.93
C LEU A 433 -11.17 15.68 6.65
N ILE A 434 -11.75 14.54 6.21
CA ILE A 434 -12.92 13.97 6.89
C ILE A 434 -12.56 13.50 8.28
N ALA A 435 -11.38 12.88 8.47
CA ALA A 435 -10.89 12.49 9.78
C ALA A 435 -10.71 13.70 10.71
N GLU A 436 -10.14 14.80 10.22
CA GLU A 436 -9.96 16.06 10.95
C GLU A 436 -11.30 16.58 11.46
N PHE A 437 -12.29 16.70 10.57
CA PHE A 437 -13.62 17.16 10.97
C PHE A 437 -14.30 16.18 11.93
N ALA A 438 -14.19 14.88 11.69
CA ALA A 438 -14.83 13.87 12.51
C ALA A 438 -14.20 13.80 13.91
N LEU A 439 -12.87 13.89 14.02
CA LEU A 439 -12.16 14.00 15.29
C LEU A 439 -12.49 15.33 15.98
N GLY A 440 -12.54 16.45 15.27
CA GLY A 440 -12.92 17.74 15.87
C GLY A 440 -14.39 17.84 16.32
N PHE A 441 -15.29 17.03 15.73
CA PHE A 441 -16.70 16.96 16.12
C PHE A 441 -16.98 15.97 17.26
N TRP A 442 -16.17 14.91 17.40
CA TRP A 442 -16.41 13.80 18.32
C TRP A 442 -15.30 13.58 19.37
N GLY A 443 -14.18 14.29 19.26
CA GLY A 443 -13.04 14.25 20.19
C GLY A 443 -13.05 15.33 21.24
#